data_AF-A0A561UWJ9-F1
#
_entry.id   AF-A0A561UWJ9-F1
#
_cell.length_a   1.000
_cell.length_b   1.000
_cell.length_c   1.000
_cell.angle_alpha   90.00
_cell.angle_beta   90.00
_cell.angle_gamma   90.00
#
_symmetry.space_group_name_H-M   'P 1'
#
loop_
_entity.id
_entity.type
_entity.pdbx_description
1 polymer ?
#
loop_
_entity_poly.entity_id
_entity_poly.type
_entity_poly.pdbx_seq_one_letter_code
_entity_poly.pdbx_strand_id
1 'polypeptide(L)'
;MRGDAPPSVAALYAADHLGKRDASLATVLATVIEPEHVPYLSVLRYKETGLRKRAQWEQVWEQRREEDRNGLRLDIAVPPKYSGADFLKHSYWSNRGKLDVPKERFISYPDASTDNDHSLLLGWAGWNHREQAEALANLVHDRGEKDGWPKEDPRFVPLLAGLQEAMPWVHQWYDEFDAEWDGNPAEEFQSTLNLGRTERHLSESDLRA
;
A
#
# COMPACT_ATOMS: atom_id res chain seq x y z
N MET A 1 -44.69 -24.62 14.72
CA MET A 1 -43.77 -23.53 15.10
C MET A 1 -42.51 -23.67 14.27
N ARG A 2 -42.34 -22.88 13.21
CA ARG A 2 -41.02 -22.74 12.58
C ARG A 2 -40.31 -21.66 13.39
N GLY A 3 -39.30 -22.03 14.17
CA GLY A 3 -38.43 -21.04 14.79
C GLY A 3 -37.66 -20.36 13.67
N ASP A 4 -37.77 -19.04 13.56
CA ASP A 4 -36.88 -18.28 12.70
C ASP A 4 -35.44 -18.56 13.12
N ALA A 5 -34.58 -18.85 12.14
CA ALA A 5 -33.16 -18.96 12.38
C ALA A 5 -32.65 -17.65 13.00
N PRO A 6 -31.73 -17.69 13.98
CA PRO A 6 -31.18 -16.47 14.56
C PRO A 6 -30.54 -15.62 13.45
N PRO A 7 -30.67 -14.28 13.52
CA PRO A 7 -30.09 -13.38 12.53
C PRO A 7 -28.57 -13.55 12.45
N SER A 8 -28.01 -13.44 11.25
CA SER A 8 -26.55 -13.52 11.06
C SER A 8 -25.85 -12.35 11.77
N VAL A 9 -24.56 -12.53 12.11
CA VAL A 9 -23.74 -11.46 12.70
C VAL A 9 -23.76 -10.20 11.84
N ALA A 10 -23.73 -10.35 10.52
CA ALA A 10 -23.81 -9.23 9.59
C ALA A 10 -25.17 -8.50 9.66
N ALA A 11 -26.29 -9.23 9.78
CA ALA A 11 -27.61 -8.64 9.93
C ALA A 11 -27.76 -7.88 11.25
N LEU A 12 -27.21 -8.42 12.34
CA LEU A 12 -27.15 -7.73 13.64
C LEU A 12 -26.34 -6.44 13.55
N TYR A 13 -25.13 -6.50 12.98
CA TYR A 13 -24.30 -5.31 12.79
C TYR A 13 -24.98 -4.25 11.93
N ALA A 14 -25.62 -4.66 10.83
CA ALA A 14 -26.35 -3.79 9.93
C ALA A 14 -27.51 -3.06 10.63
N ALA A 15 -28.25 -3.77 11.49
CA ALA A 15 -29.33 -3.20 12.27
C ALA A 15 -28.82 -2.23 13.35
N ASP A 16 -27.83 -2.66 14.13
CA ASP A 16 -27.44 -2.01 15.39
C ASP A 16 -26.41 -0.88 15.19
N HIS A 17 -25.53 -1.00 14.19
CA HIS A 17 -24.44 -0.05 13.96
C HIS A 17 -24.61 0.77 12.68
N LEU A 18 -25.30 0.25 11.66
CA LEU A 18 -25.50 0.98 10.40
C LEU A 18 -26.89 1.61 10.25
N GLY A 19 -27.85 1.22 11.09
CA GLY A 19 -29.25 1.63 10.95
C GLY A 19 -29.90 1.18 9.63
N LYS A 20 -29.34 0.14 8.98
CA LYS A 20 -29.73 -0.35 7.65
C LYS A 20 -29.94 -1.85 7.69
N ARG A 21 -31.10 -2.30 8.16
CA ARG A 21 -31.41 -3.74 8.35
C ARG A 21 -31.26 -4.58 7.08
N ASP A 22 -31.51 -3.98 5.92
CA ASP A 22 -31.43 -4.65 4.63
C ASP A 22 -30.07 -4.43 3.92
N ALA A 23 -29.05 -3.94 4.63
CA ALA A 23 -27.72 -3.79 4.06
C ALA A 23 -27.15 -5.15 3.63
N SER A 24 -26.57 -5.20 2.43
CA SER A 24 -25.91 -6.40 1.94
C SER A 24 -24.67 -6.72 2.79
N LEU A 25 -24.23 -7.98 2.77
CA LEU A 25 -22.98 -8.40 3.42
C LEU A 25 -21.79 -7.56 2.91
N ALA A 26 -21.73 -7.28 1.61
CA ALA A 26 -20.70 -6.45 1.02
C ALA A 26 -20.68 -5.03 1.61
N THR A 27 -21.85 -4.41 1.81
CA THR A 27 -21.96 -3.09 2.46
C THR A 27 -21.50 -3.14 3.92
N VAL A 28 -21.88 -4.19 4.65
CA VAL A 28 -21.45 -4.37 6.05
C VAL A 28 -19.92 -4.50 6.13
N LEU A 29 -19.34 -5.39 5.32
CA LEU A 29 -17.89 -5.60 5.29
C LEU A 29 -17.13 -4.35 4.88
N ALA A 30 -17.57 -3.66 3.82
CA ALA A 30 -16.95 -2.40 3.40
C ALA A 30 -16.95 -1.36 4.54
N THR A 31 -18.04 -1.28 5.30
CA THR A 31 -18.12 -0.34 6.43
C THR A 31 -17.20 -0.73 7.59
N VAL A 32 -17.11 -2.02 7.90
CA VAL A 32 -16.20 -2.53 8.95
C VAL A 32 -14.74 -2.34 8.55
N ILE A 33 -14.41 -2.49 7.27
CA ILE A 33 -13.04 -2.44 6.77
C ILE A 33 -12.54 -1.00 6.60
N GLU A 34 -13.40 -0.06 6.22
CA GLU A 34 -13.03 1.35 5.93
C GLU A 34 -12.10 2.01 6.98
N PRO A 35 -12.28 1.86 8.31
CA PRO A 35 -11.35 2.40 9.29
C PRO A 35 -10.09 1.54 9.54
N GLU A 36 -10.08 0.29 9.10
CA GLU A 36 -9.07 -0.73 9.42
C GLU A 36 -7.97 -0.87 8.36
N HIS A 37 -8.12 -0.19 7.21
CA HIS A 37 -7.14 -0.22 6.14
C HIS A 37 -6.40 1.11 5.95
N VAL A 38 -5.22 1.02 5.37
CA VAL A 38 -4.45 2.19 4.91
C VAL A 38 -3.93 1.92 3.50
N PRO A 39 -3.99 2.89 2.56
CA PRO A 39 -3.44 2.73 1.22
C PRO A 39 -1.94 2.43 1.21
N TYR A 40 -1.51 1.56 0.29
CA TYR A 40 -0.10 1.21 0.09
C TYR A 40 0.76 2.44 -0.26
N LEU A 41 0.27 3.28 -1.17
CA LEU A 41 1.01 4.41 -1.74
C LEU A 41 0.94 5.65 -0.83
N SER A 42 2.07 6.36 -0.65
CA SER A 42 2.15 7.53 0.25
C SER A 42 1.23 8.67 -0.17
N VAL A 43 1.11 8.98 -1.46
CA VAL A 43 0.24 10.05 -1.97
C VAL A 43 -1.25 9.78 -1.75
N LEU A 44 -1.63 8.51 -1.56
CA LEU A 44 -3.00 8.11 -1.20
C LEU A 44 -3.26 8.16 0.32
N ARG A 45 -2.22 8.40 1.13
CA ARG A 45 -2.30 8.48 2.61
C ARG A 45 -2.18 9.91 3.12
N TYR A 46 -1.24 10.67 2.58
CA TYR A 46 -0.82 11.96 3.12
C TYR A 46 -1.37 13.15 2.33
N LYS A 47 -1.54 14.26 3.02
CA LYS A 47 -1.61 15.59 2.40
C LYS A 47 -0.21 16.07 2.06
N GLU A 48 -0.10 17.17 1.32
CA GLU A 48 1.20 17.79 0.97
C GLU A 48 2.12 18.02 2.18
N THR A 49 1.58 18.42 3.34
CA THR A 49 2.38 18.58 4.56
C THR A 49 2.96 17.25 5.05
N GLY A 50 2.23 16.15 4.92
CA GLY A 50 2.69 14.81 5.25
C GLY A 50 3.73 14.30 4.27
N LEU A 51 3.54 14.52 2.96
CA LEU A 51 4.52 14.15 1.93
C LEU A 51 5.88 14.86 2.14
N ARG A 52 5.86 16.15 2.50
CA ARG A 52 7.10 16.88 2.84
C ARG A 52 7.80 16.32 4.07
N LYS A 53 7.05 15.83 5.07
CA LYS A 53 7.64 15.13 6.23
C LYS A 53 8.18 13.77 5.82
N ARG A 54 7.46 13.03 4.97
CA ARG A 54 7.89 11.72 4.44
C ARG A 54 9.22 11.80 3.73
N ALA A 55 9.40 12.78 2.85
CA ALA A 55 10.67 13.01 2.17
C ALA A 55 11.84 13.27 3.16
N GLN A 56 11.60 14.02 4.25
CA GLN A 56 12.60 14.25 5.30
C GLN A 56 12.91 12.96 6.08
N TRP A 57 11.89 12.13 6.35
CA TRP A 57 12.08 10.82 6.98
C TRP A 57 12.90 9.87 6.10
N GLU A 58 12.63 9.83 4.80
CA GLU A 58 13.37 9.00 3.84
C GLU A 58 14.83 9.43 3.73
N GLN A 59 15.12 10.74 3.75
CA GLN A 59 16.49 11.26 3.82
C GLN A 59 17.22 10.79 5.09
N VAL A 60 16.53 10.83 6.24
CA VAL A 60 17.09 10.35 7.52
C VAL A 60 17.32 8.84 7.49
N TRP A 61 16.43 8.06 6.88
CA TRP A 61 16.63 6.61 6.72
C TRP A 61 17.80 6.30 5.81
N GLU A 62 17.99 7.03 4.70
CA GLU A 62 19.16 6.84 3.85
C GLU A 62 20.46 7.13 4.59
N GLN A 63 20.52 8.25 5.33
CA GLN A 63 21.71 8.58 6.12
C GLN A 63 22.02 7.49 7.15
N ARG A 64 21.00 6.93 7.83
CA ARG A 64 21.21 5.82 8.77
C ARG A 64 21.69 4.55 8.08
N ARG A 65 21.17 4.22 6.90
CA ARG A 65 21.68 3.10 6.10
C ARG A 65 23.13 3.34 5.69
N GLU A 66 23.51 4.57 5.40
CA GLU A 66 24.91 4.94 5.13
C GLU A 66 25.80 4.79 6.37
N GLU A 67 25.34 5.19 7.56
CA GLU A 67 26.03 4.91 8.83
C GLU A 67 26.25 3.42 9.02
N ASP A 68 25.22 2.60 8.80
CA ASP A 68 25.27 1.14 8.98
C ASP A 68 26.23 0.48 7.99
N ARG A 69 26.29 0.96 6.73
CA ARG A 69 27.21 0.45 5.70
C ARG A 69 28.68 0.82 5.99
N ASN A 70 28.92 2.06 6.42
CA ASN A 70 30.27 2.61 6.54
C ASN A 70 30.84 2.50 7.96
N GLY A 71 30.01 2.22 8.96
CA GLY A 71 30.37 2.25 10.38
C GLY A 71 30.70 3.65 10.92
N LEU A 72 30.40 4.71 10.16
CA LEU A 72 30.69 6.10 10.51
C LEU A 72 29.43 6.75 11.09
N ARG A 73 29.56 7.38 12.25
CA ARG A 73 28.46 8.16 12.84
C ARG A 73 28.33 9.52 12.17
N LEU A 74 27.17 9.79 11.60
CA LEU A 74 26.75 11.05 10.99
C LEU A 74 25.95 11.89 12.00
N ASP A 75 25.95 13.21 11.85
CA ASP A 75 25.12 14.11 12.65
C ASP A 75 23.72 14.24 12.03
N ILE A 76 22.93 13.18 12.15
CA ILE A 76 21.61 13.07 11.52
C ILE A 76 20.56 13.82 12.35
N ALA A 77 19.97 14.86 11.75
CA ALA A 77 18.88 15.60 12.38
C ALA A 77 17.64 14.72 12.62
N VAL A 78 16.96 14.94 13.75
CA VAL A 78 15.70 14.24 14.05
C VAL A 78 14.61 14.76 13.12
N PRO A 79 13.93 13.88 12.35
CA PRO A 79 12.88 14.30 11.44
C PRO A 79 11.62 14.77 12.19
N PRO A 80 10.79 15.64 11.59
CA PRO A 80 9.57 16.12 12.22
C PRO A 80 8.55 15.01 12.43
N LYS A 81 7.81 15.09 13.54
CA LYS A 81 6.69 14.17 13.83
C LYS A 81 5.46 14.48 12.98
N TYR A 82 4.70 13.45 12.65
CA TYR A 82 3.39 13.60 12.02
C TYR A 82 2.31 14.00 13.01
N SER A 83 1.22 14.54 12.47
CA SER A 83 -0.02 14.89 13.14
C SER A 83 -1.21 14.48 12.27
N GLY A 84 -2.43 14.47 12.82
CA GLY A 84 -3.63 14.20 12.02
C GLY A 84 -3.85 15.17 10.85
N ALA A 85 -3.29 16.38 10.92
CA ALA A 85 -3.36 17.36 9.83
C ALA A 85 -2.54 16.95 8.59
N ASP A 86 -1.62 15.98 8.73
CA ASP A 86 -0.76 15.48 7.66
C ASP A 86 -1.38 14.34 6.84
N PHE A 87 -2.50 13.77 7.30
CA PHE A 87 -3.17 12.63 6.68
C PHE A 87 -4.46 13.06 5.96
N LEU A 88 -4.80 12.30 4.91
CA LEU A 88 -6.05 12.51 4.16
C LEU A 88 -7.28 12.11 4.97
N LYS A 89 -7.20 11.02 5.75
CA LYS A 89 -8.28 10.55 6.63
C LYS A 89 -7.82 10.39 8.07
N HIS A 90 -8.76 10.59 9.02
CA HIS A 90 -8.52 10.37 10.44
C HIS A 90 -8.23 8.89 10.77
N SER A 91 -8.84 7.94 10.04
CA SER A 91 -8.53 6.51 10.18
C SER A 91 -7.06 6.21 9.86
N TYR A 92 -6.53 6.78 8.78
CA TYR A 92 -5.11 6.61 8.42
C TYR A 92 -4.18 7.15 9.51
N TRP A 93 -4.48 8.33 10.05
CA TRP A 93 -3.76 8.87 11.20
C TRP A 93 -3.82 7.95 12.42
N SER A 94 -5.01 7.43 12.73
CA SER A 94 -5.21 6.56 13.90
C SER A 94 -4.40 5.26 13.80
N ASN A 95 -4.24 4.75 12.57
CA ASN A 95 -3.45 3.54 12.28
C ASN A 95 -1.94 3.78 12.15
N ARG A 96 -1.46 5.03 12.05
CA ARG A 96 -0.04 5.35 11.79
C ARG A 96 0.62 6.13 12.93
N GLY A 97 -0.08 7.09 13.50
CA GLY A 97 0.39 7.92 14.61
C GLY A 97 1.61 8.79 14.29
N LYS A 98 2.21 9.38 15.34
CA LYS A 98 3.22 10.44 15.25
C LYS A 98 4.52 10.06 14.53
N LEU A 99 4.80 8.76 14.42
CA LEU A 99 6.00 8.20 13.81
C LEU A 99 5.69 7.41 12.53
N ASP A 100 4.43 7.44 12.08
CA ASP A 100 3.99 6.74 10.88
C ASP A 100 4.23 5.21 10.91
N VAL A 101 4.14 4.61 12.11
CA VAL A 101 4.34 3.16 12.29
C VAL A 101 3.07 2.43 11.88
N PRO A 102 3.12 1.44 10.97
CA PRO A 102 1.97 0.63 10.59
C PRO A 102 1.27 -0.03 11.79
N LYS A 103 -0.05 0.15 11.90
CA LYS A 103 -0.93 -0.53 12.88
C LYS A 103 -2.28 -0.94 12.29
N GLU A 104 -2.49 -0.67 11.01
CA GLU A 104 -3.65 -1.12 10.26
C GLU A 104 -3.71 -2.65 10.15
N ARG A 105 -4.90 -3.18 9.86
CA ARG A 105 -5.12 -4.62 9.64
C ARG A 105 -4.93 -5.01 8.19
N PHE A 106 -5.26 -4.09 7.29
CA PHE A 106 -5.23 -4.31 5.85
C PHE A 106 -4.49 -3.18 5.13
N ILE A 107 -3.82 -3.56 4.05
CA ILE A 107 -3.29 -2.63 3.06
C ILE A 107 -4.34 -2.54 1.95
N SER A 108 -4.80 -1.34 1.62
CA SER A 108 -5.73 -1.20 0.49
C SER A 108 -5.00 -0.81 -0.79
N TYR A 109 -5.49 -1.28 -1.92
CA TYR A 109 -5.03 -0.90 -3.27
C TYR A 109 -6.17 -0.19 -4.02
N PRO A 110 -6.42 1.10 -3.73
CA PRO A 110 -7.44 1.87 -4.44
C PRO A 110 -7.18 1.92 -5.94
N ASP A 111 -8.24 1.93 -6.73
CA ASP A 111 -8.23 2.04 -8.20
C ASP A 111 -7.47 0.91 -8.92
N ALA A 112 -7.09 -0.14 -8.20
CA ALA A 112 -6.44 -1.34 -8.73
C ALA A 112 -7.43 -2.46 -9.08
N SER A 113 -8.73 -2.28 -8.88
CA SER A 113 -9.77 -3.29 -9.16
C SER A 113 -10.04 -3.41 -10.66
N THR A 114 -10.67 -4.50 -11.11
CA THR A 114 -10.96 -4.69 -12.55
C THR A 114 -12.15 -3.84 -13.00
N ASP A 115 -12.39 -3.78 -14.32
CA ASP A 115 -13.56 -3.07 -14.85
C ASP A 115 -14.87 -3.84 -14.59
N ASN A 116 -14.78 -5.14 -14.31
CA ASN A 116 -15.95 -5.99 -14.02
C ASN A 116 -16.28 -6.10 -12.52
N ASP A 117 -15.28 -5.88 -11.65
CA ASP A 117 -15.44 -5.87 -10.20
C ASP A 117 -14.66 -4.70 -9.60
N HIS A 118 -15.40 -3.71 -9.10
CA HIS A 118 -14.86 -2.50 -8.49
C HIS A 118 -14.68 -2.61 -6.96
N SER A 119 -14.79 -3.79 -6.39
CA SER A 119 -14.55 -4.00 -4.96
C SER A 119 -13.11 -3.64 -4.59
N LEU A 120 -12.92 -3.00 -3.44
CA LEU A 120 -11.60 -2.58 -2.97
C LEU A 120 -10.71 -3.80 -2.75
N LEU A 121 -9.55 -3.81 -3.41
CA LEU A 121 -8.55 -4.85 -3.17
C LEU A 121 -7.82 -4.59 -1.85
N LEU A 122 -7.64 -5.66 -1.08
CA LEU A 122 -7.02 -5.64 0.24
C LEU A 122 -5.90 -6.68 0.31
N GLY A 123 -4.74 -6.22 0.74
CA GLY A 123 -3.63 -7.05 1.20
C GLY A 123 -3.64 -7.18 2.71
N TRP A 124 -2.95 -8.21 3.21
CA TRP A 124 -2.77 -8.40 4.65
C TRP A 124 -1.63 -7.52 5.15
N ALA A 125 -1.85 -6.79 6.25
CA ALA A 125 -0.82 -5.90 6.81
C ALA A 125 0.39 -6.66 7.43
N GLY A 126 0.30 -7.98 7.58
CA GLY A 126 1.43 -8.80 8.04
C GLY A 126 2.44 -9.15 6.95
N TRP A 127 2.19 -8.77 5.70
CA TRP A 127 3.13 -8.99 4.61
C TRP A 127 4.44 -8.23 4.80
N ASN A 128 5.55 -8.89 4.51
CA ASN A 128 6.85 -8.24 4.41
C ASN A 128 6.97 -7.44 3.10
N HIS A 129 8.06 -6.68 2.93
CA HIS A 129 8.23 -5.81 1.77
C HIS A 129 8.39 -6.57 0.45
N ARG A 130 8.92 -7.81 0.46
CA ARG A 130 9.00 -8.70 -0.71
C ARG A 130 7.59 -9.09 -1.17
N GLU A 131 6.74 -9.54 -0.24
CA GLU A 131 5.34 -9.94 -0.53
C GLU A 131 4.49 -8.74 -1.00
N GLN A 132 4.69 -7.55 -0.43
CA GLN A 132 4.00 -6.34 -0.90
C GLN A 132 4.44 -5.93 -2.32
N ALA A 133 5.74 -6.05 -2.63
CA ALA A 133 6.27 -5.81 -3.97
C ALA A 133 5.75 -6.83 -4.99
N GLU A 134 5.70 -8.11 -4.60
CA GLU A 134 5.12 -9.20 -5.39
C GLU A 134 3.66 -8.92 -5.73
N ALA A 135 2.85 -8.53 -4.73
CA ALA A 135 1.44 -8.18 -4.95
C ALA A 135 1.28 -7.04 -5.98
N LEU A 136 2.14 -6.02 -5.92
CA LEU A 136 2.12 -4.90 -6.87
C LEU A 136 2.59 -5.31 -8.27
N ALA A 137 3.66 -6.10 -8.37
CA ALA A 137 4.15 -6.65 -9.63
C ALA A 137 3.07 -7.51 -10.31
N ASN A 138 2.41 -8.38 -9.55
CA ASN A 138 1.32 -9.22 -10.03
C ASN A 138 0.11 -8.37 -10.47
N LEU A 139 -0.24 -7.32 -9.72
CA LEU A 139 -1.30 -6.40 -10.14
C LEU A 139 -0.97 -5.71 -11.47
N VAL A 140 0.25 -5.21 -11.65
CA VAL A 140 0.67 -4.61 -12.93
C VAL A 140 0.57 -5.62 -14.08
N HIS A 141 1.07 -6.83 -13.87
CA HIS A 141 1.01 -7.90 -14.89
C HIS A 141 -0.43 -8.28 -15.22
N ASP A 142 -1.24 -8.61 -14.21
CA ASP A 142 -2.61 -9.09 -14.39
C ASP A 142 -3.48 -8.02 -15.06
N ARG A 143 -3.32 -6.74 -14.69
CA ARG A 143 -4.08 -5.66 -15.30
C ARG A 143 -3.75 -5.47 -16.78
N GLY A 144 -2.48 -5.61 -17.16
CA GLY A 144 -2.07 -5.50 -18.57
C GLY A 144 -2.44 -6.72 -19.39
N GLU A 145 -2.07 -7.91 -18.92
CA GLU A 145 -2.07 -9.13 -19.72
C GLU A 145 -3.38 -9.93 -19.62
N LYS A 146 -4.08 -9.86 -18.49
CA LYS A 146 -5.31 -10.65 -18.25
C LYS A 146 -6.58 -9.79 -18.36
N ASP A 147 -6.58 -8.61 -17.76
CA ASP A 147 -7.75 -7.72 -17.73
C ASP A 147 -7.79 -6.73 -18.91
N GLY A 148 -6.71 -6.66 -19.70
CA GLY A 148 -6.67 -5.91 -20.96
C GLY A 148 -6.65 -4.39 -20.81
N TRP A 149 -6.12 -3.87 -19.70
CA TRP A 149 -5.92 -2.44 -19.55
C TRP A 149 -4.97 -1.91 -20.65
N PRO A 150 -5.33 -0.81 -21.34
CA PRO A 150 -4.42 -0.15 -22.28
C PRO A 150 -3.11 0.24 -21.59
N LYS A 151 -1.99 0.26 -22.32
CA LYS A 151 -0.68 0.58 -21.73
C LYS A 151 -0.66 1.98 -21.10
N GLU A 152 -1.36 2.91 -21.73
CA GLU A 152 -1.54 4.30 -21.32
C GLU A 152 -2.57 4.50 -20.19
N ASP A 153 -3.16 3.41 -19.66
CA ASP A 153 -4.13 3.52 -18.57
C ASP A 153 -3.49 4.19 -17.34
N PRO A 154 -4.03 5.33 -16.87
CA PRO A 154 -3.44 6.10 -15.79
C PRO A 154 -3.37 5.32 -14.47
N ARG A 155 -4.17 4.25 -14.31
CA ARG A 155 -4.17 3.40 -13.11
C ARG A 155 -2.88 2.59 -12.95
N PHE A 156 -2.04 2.48 -13.99
CA PHE A 156 -0.70 1.89 -13.84
C PHE A 156 0.28 2.77 -13.07
N VAL A 157 0.14 4.10 -13.13
CA VAL A 157 1.03 5.04 -12.43
C VAL A 157 1.06 4.76 -10.92
N PRO A 158 -0.08 4.73 -10.20
CA PRO A 158 -0.04 4.46 -8.77
C PRO A 158 0.48 3.05 -8.44
N LEU A 159 0.24 2.03 -9.27
CA LEU A 159 0.76 0.67 -9.03
C LEU A 159 2.30 0.64 -9.11
N LEU A 160 2.86 1.22 -10.16
CA LEU A 160 4.31 1.33 -10.34
C LEU A 160 4.95 2.25 -9.30
N ALA A 161 4.29 3.34 -8.91
CA ALA A 161 4.74 4.23 -7.86
C ALA A 161 4.82 3.51 -6.50
N GLY A 162 3.86 2.65 -6.17
CA GLY A 162 3.94 1.88 -4.93
C GLY A 162 5.02 0.82 -4.97
N LEU A 163 5.25 0.19 -6.14
CA LEU A 163 6.35 -0.75 -6.29
C LEU A 163 7.68 -0.01 -6.08
N GLN A 164 7.83 1.18 -6.65
CA GLN A 164 8.97 2.07 -6.42
C GLN A 164 9.16 2.45 -4.94
N GLU A 165 8.08 2.77 -4.21
CA GLU A 165 8.15 3.07 -2.77
C GLU A 165 8.54 1.84 -1.91
N ALA A 166 8.25 0.63 -2.37
CA ALA A 166 8.66 -0.61 -1.71
C ALA A 166 10.13 -0.96 -1.96
N MET A 167 10.67 -0.63 -3.14
CA MET A 167 12.02 -1.04 -3.57
C MET A 167 13.14 -0.74 -2.57
N PRO A 168 13.22 0.42 -1.88
CA PRO A 168 14.29 0.68 -0.92
C PRO A 168 14.39 -0.36 0.20
N TRP A 169 13.26 -0.93 0.61
CA TRP A 169 13.19 -1.98 1.63
C TRP A 169 13.45 -3.36 1.04
N VAL A 170 12.99 -3.60 -0.17
CA VAL A 170 13.31 -4.84 -0.91
C VAL A 170 14.83 -4.94 -1.09
N HIS A 171 15.48 -3.89 -1.60
CA HIS A 171 16.93 -3.82 -1.73
C HIS A 171 17.66 -3.96 -0.39
N GLN A 172 17.08 -3.47 0.70
CA GLN A 172 17.74 -3.56 2.01
C GLN A 172 17.74 -4.98 2.59
N TRP A 173 16.68 -5.75 2.35
CA TRP A 173 16.44 -7.01 3.07
C TRP A 173 16.43 -8.26 2.18
N TYR A 174 16.32 -8.09 0.86
CA TYR A 174 16.09 -9.15 -0.12
C TYR A 174 16.92 -8.97 -1.40
N ASP A 175 18.11 -8.35 -1.30
CA ASP A 175 19.06 -8.16 -2.42
C ASP A 175 20.16 -9.24 -2.44
N GLU A 176 19.78 -10.47 -2.12
CA GLU A 176 20.65 -11.64 -2.21
C GLU A 176 19.88 -12.79 -2.87
N PHE A 177 20.61 -13.79 -3.35
CA PHE A 177 20.00 -14.99 -3.89
C PHE A 177 19.21 -15.71 -2.78
N ASP A 178 17.91 -15.88 -3.02
CA ASP A 178 16.97 -16.57 -2.16
C ASP A 178 16.58 -17.89 -2.83
N ALA A 179 16.89 -19.02 -2.18
CA ALA A 179 16.62 -20.35 -2.72
C ALA A 179 15.12 -20.72 -2.71
N GLU A 180 14.31 -20.09 -1.87
CA GLU A 180 12.85 -20.25 -1.90
C GLU A 180 12.26 -19.49 -3.09
N TRP A 181 12.88 -18.36 -3.44
CA TRP A 181 12.52 -17.55 -4.61
C TRP A 181 13.11 -18.08 -5.93
N ASP A 182 14.20 -18.85 -5.85
CA ASP A 182 15.04 -19.28 -6.99
C ASP A 182 15.62 -18.10 -7.79
N GLY A 183 16.05 -17.05 -7.10
CA GLY A 183 16.54 -15.83 -7.72
C GLY A 183 16.90 -14.74 -6.71
N ASN A 184 17.20 -13.53 -7.20
CA ASN A 184 17.33 -12.33 -6.36
C ASN A 184 16.03 -11.51 -6.47
N PRO A 185 15.18 -11.48 -5.43
CA PRO A 185 13.92 -10.75 -5.47
C PRO A 185 14.08 -9.26 -5.81
N ALA A 186 15.12 -8.60 -5.30
CA ALA A 186 15.36 -7.19 -5.56
C ALA A 186 15.69 -6.92 -7.03
N GLU A 187 16.53 -7.75 -7.66
CA GLU A 187 16.84 -7.65 -9.09
C GLU A 187 15.61 -7.89 -9.98
N GLU A 188 14.78 -8.87 -9.62
CA GLU A 188 13.56 -9.20 -10.36
C GLU A 188 12.50 -8.09 -10.26
N PHE A 189 12.19 -7.61 -9.06
CA PHE A 189 11.23 -6.51 -8.90
C PHE A 189 11.74 -5.21 -9.52
N GLN A 190 13.04 -4.94 -9.46
CA GLN A 190 13.65 -3.80 -10.16
C GLN A 190 13.47 -3.93 -11.68
N SER A 191 13.64 -5.13 -12.22
CA SER A 191 13.44 -5.41 -13.65
C SER A 191 11.97 -5.22 -14.05
N THR A 192 11.02 -5.72 -13.25
CA THR A 192 9.58 -5.51 -13.47
C THR A 192 9.21 -4.02 -13.41
N LEU A 193 9.73 -3.26 -12.43
CA LEU A 193 9.50 -1.82 -12.34
C LEU A 193 10.03 -1.09 -13.57
N ASN A 194 11.24 -1.41 -14.02
CA ASN A 194 11.87 -0.80 -15.18
C ASN A 194 11.12 -1.12 -16.49
N LEU A 195 10.71 -2.38 -16.66
CA LEU A 195 9.91 -2.82 -17.80
C LEU A 195 8.55 -2.08 -17.81
N GLY A 196 7.84 -2.11 -16.69
CA GLY A 196 6.52 -1.48 -16.55
C GLY A 196 6.54 0.01 -16.86
N ARG A 197 7.60 0.72 -16.42
CA ARG A 197 7.86 2.13 -16.77
C ARG A 197 8.16 2.32 -18.26
N THR A 198 9.04 1.49 -18.82
CA THR A 198 9.48 1.60 -20.22
C THR A 198 8.32 1.40 -21.18
N GLU A 199 7.50 0.37 -20.97
CA GLU A 199 6.34 0.07 -21.80
C GLU A 199 5.28 1.17 -21.82
N ARG A 200 5.26 2.01 -20.78
CA ARG A 200 4.27 3.06 -20.56
C ARG A 200 4.85 4.47 -20.69
N HIS A 201 6.12 4.56 -21.10
CA HIS A 201 6.85 5.82 -21.28
C HIS A 201 6.91 6.70 -20.02
N LEU A 202 7.02 6.08 -18.84
CA LEU A 202 7.07 6.77 -17.55
C LEU A 202 8.50 6.99 -17.05
N SER A 203 8.81 8.23 -16.70
CA SER A 203 10.02 8.60 -15.96
C SER A 203 9.90 8.24 -14.48
N GLU A 204 11.02 8.32 -13.76
CA GLU A 204 11.02 8.09 -12.31
C GLU A 204 10.29 9.23 -11.59
N SER A 205 10.38 10.45 -12.12
CA SER A 205 9.65 11.62 -11.63
C SER A 205 8.14 11.48 -11.79
N ASP A 206 7.66 10.81 -12.85
CA ASP A 206 6.21 10.58 -13.04
C ASP A 206 5.63 9.68 -11.94
N LEU A 207 6.46 8.84 -11.33
CA LEU A 207 6.08 7.97 -10.21
C LEU A 207 6.21 8.65 -8.83
N ARG A 208 6.78 9.85 -8.77
CA ARG A 208 6.92 10.65 -7.53
C ARG A 208 5.92 11.81 -7.45
N ALA A 209 5.15 12.02 -8.52
CA ALA A 209 4.22 13.13 -8.70
C ALA A 209 2.90 12.95 -7.91
#